data_AF-A0A0Q4RN57-F1
#
_entry.id   AF-A0A0Q4RN57-F1
#
_cell.length_a   1.000
_cell.length_b   1.000
_cell.length_c   1.000
_cell.angle_alpha   90.00
_cell.angle_beta   90.00
_cell.angle_gamma   90.00
#
_symmetry.space_group_name_H-M   'P 1'
#
loop_
_entity.id
_entity.type
_entity.pdbx_description
1 polymer ?
#
loop_
_entity_poly.entity_id
_entity_poly.type
_entity_poly.pdbx_seq_one_letter_code
_entity_poly.pdbx_strand_id
1 'polypeptide(L)'
;MQHTGTLFMSKARAEVSKAEDGAFQLTLQLIDSLGTHMKQVYRVRWEGPEAQAFWKAHANDMQPGAIVDARLTRVYQHTGATHPPRPELRATAVSLQYMPKRTPAERAAAETHA
;
A
#
# COMPACT_ATOMS: atom_id res chain seq x y z
N MET A 1 4.62 14.57 7.64
CA MET A 1 3.48 14.71 6.70
C MET A 1 2.52 13.53 6.90
N GLN A 2 1.24 13.69 6.52
CA GLN A 2 0.24 12.62 6.50
C GLN A 2 -0.27 12.45 5.06
N HIS A 3 -0.75 11.26 4.72
CA HIS A 3 -1.39 10.98 3.43
C HIS A 3 -2.62 10.10 3.68
N THR A 4 -3.71 10.35 2.95
CA THR A 4 -4.89 9.50 2.94
C THR A 4 -5.35 9.36 1.51
N GLY A 5 -5.59 8.13 1.06
CA GLY A 5 -6.06 7.89 -0.28
C GLY A 5 -5.91 6.45 -0.76
N THR A 6 -6.36 6.24 -1.98
CA THR A 6 -6.32 4.96 -2.68
C THR A 6 -4.92 4.69 -3.22
N LEU A 7 -4.31 3.60 -2.76
CA LEU A 7 -3.00 3.15 -3.23
C LEU A 7 -3.08 1.76 -3.84
N PHE A 8 -2.09 1.45 -4.67
CA PHE A 8 -2.02 0.20 -5.42
C PHE A 8 -0.80 -0.60 -4.99
N MET A 9 -0.99 -1.89 -4.76
CA MET A 9 0.10 -2.82 -4.48
C MET A 9 1.05 -2.88 -5.67
N SER A 10 2.34 -2.66 -5.42
CA SER A 10 3.36 -2.79 -6.45
C SER A 10 3.66 -4.25 -6.79
N LYS A 11 4.63 -4.48 -7.68
CA LYS A 11 5.17 -5.84 -7.94
C LYS A 11 6.10 -6.35 -6.85
N ALA A 12 6.54 -5.48 -5.93
CA ALA A 12 7.39 -5.91 -4.82
C ALA A 12 6.58 -6.75 -3.85
N ARG A 13 7.20 -7.83 -3.36
CA ARG A 13 6.58 -8.75 -2.43
C ARG A 13 6.30 -8.04 -1.10
N ALA A 14 5.14 -8.31 -0.50
CA ALA A 14 4.89 -7.94 0.89
C ALA A 14 5.88 -8.66 1.81
N GLU A 15 6.47 -7.93 2.74
CA GLU A 15 7.41 -8.48 3.72
C GLU A 15 6.75 -8.55 5.09
N VAL A 16 6.84 -9.71 5.72
CA VAL A 16 6.36 -9.93 7.08
C VAL A 16 7.56 -10.23 7.95
N SER A 17 7.69 -9.48 9.03
CA SER A 17 8.77 -9.63 10.01
C SER A 17 8.24 -9.40 11.43
N LYS A 18 9.15 -9.43 12.40
CA LYS A 18 8.90 -8.93 13.75
C LYS A 18 9.66 -7.63 13.94
N ALA A 19 9.04 -6.67 14.62
CA ALA A 19 9.70 -5.48 15.11
C ALA A 19 10.63 -5.82 16.30
N GLU A 20 11.43 -4.86 16.74
CA GLU A 20 12.42 -5.04 17.83
C GLU A 20 11.77 -5.46 19.16
N ASP A 21 10.55 -4.98 19.40
CA ASP A 21 9.71 -5.34 20.55
C ASP A 21 8.97 -6.69 20.40
N GLY A 22 9.18 -7.37 19.27
CA GLY A 22 8.53 -8.64 18.93
C GLY A 22 7.15 -8.48 18.28
N ALA A 23 6.65 -7.26 18.10
CA ALA A 23 5.36 -7.02 17.44
C ALA A 23 5.38 -7.51 15.98
N PHE A 24 4.22 -7.93 15.49
CA PHE A 24 4.06 -8.24 14.07
C PHE A 24 4.33 -6.98 13.25
N GLN A 25 5.11 -7.11 12.18
CA GLN A 25 5.41 -6.03 11.26
C GLN A 25 5.13 -6.47 9.82
N LEU A 26 4.37 -5.64 9.11
CA LEU A 26 4.10 -5.75 7.69
C LEU A 26 4.73 -4.57 6.96
N THR A 27 5.52 -4.85 5.93
CA THR A 27 6.04 -3.84 5.01
C THR A 27 5.46 -4.07 3.62
N LEU A 28 4.79 -3.05 3.10
CA LEU A 28 4.21 -3.04 1.75
C LEU A 28 4.88 -1.97 0.89
N GLN A 29 4.99 -2.24 -0.41
CA GLN A 29 5.33 -1.21 -1.38
C GLN A 29 4.09 -0.86 -2.17
N LEU A 30 3.58 0.34 -1.94
CA LEU A 30 2.37 0.88 -2.53
C LEU A 30 2.71 1.96 -3.56
N ILE A 31 1.79 2.19 -4.48
CA ILE A 31 1.91 3.17 -5.55
C ILE A 31 0.70 4.08 -5.49
N ASP A 32 0.94 5.38 -5.43
CA ASP A 32 -0.05 6.40 -5.70
C ASP A 32 -0.02 6.76 -7.19
N SER A 33 -1.18 6.78 -7.83
CA SER A 33 -1.34 7.09 -9.25
C SER A 33 -1.84 8.52 -9.38
N LEU A 34 -0.92 9.47 -9.46
CA LEU A 34 -1.20 10.92 -9.54
C LEU A 34 -1.62 11.41 -10.94
N GLY A 35 -1.68 10.49 -11.91
CA GLY A 35 -2.07 10.75 -13.30
C GLY A 35 -1.48 9.70 -14.24
N THR A 36 -1.75 9.82 -15.55
CA THR A 36 -1.36 8.82 -16.56
C THR A 36 0.15 8.52 -16.56
N HIS A 37 0.99 9.52 -16.29
CA HIS A 37 2.45 9.40 -16.33
C HIS A 37 3.15 9.65 -15.00
N MET A 38 2.40 9.91 -13.92
CA MET A 38 2.97 10.26 -12.63
C MET A 38 2.59 9.22 -11.58
N LYS A 39 3.61 8.54 -11.05
CA LYS A 39 3.45 7.54 -10.01
C LYS A 39 4.38 7.85 -8.85
N GLN A 40 3.86 7.82 -7.64
CA GLN A 40 4.66 7.99 -6.43
C GLN A 40 4.73 6.67 -5.69
N VAL A 41 5.94 6.22 -5.37
CA VAL A 41 6.15 4.97 -4.62
C VAL A 41 6.21 5.25 -3.13
N TYR A 42 5.50 4.45 -2.35
CA TYR A 42 5.49 4.44 -0.90
C TYR A 42 5.99 3.09 -0.37
N ARG A 43 6.93 3.11 0.55
CA ARG A 43 7.28 2.00 1.44
C ARG A 43 6.55 2.20 2.76
N VAL A 44 5.53 1.39 3.00
CA VAL A 44 4.62 1.52 4.13
C VAL A 44 4.92 0.42 5.15
N ARG A 45 5.28 0.81 6.36
CA ARG A 45 5.42 -0.08 7.52
C ARG A 45 4.14 -0.03 8.35
N TRP A 46 3.63 -1.19 8.76
CA TRP A 46 2.49 -1.30 9.65
C TRP A 46 2.75 -2.36 10.71
N GLU A 47 2.52 -2.00 11.97
CA GLU A 47 2.87 -2.85 13.11
C GLU A 47 1.66 -3.12 13.99
N GLY A 48 1.75 -4.22 14.73
CA GLY A 48 0.79 -4.57 15.77
C GLY A 48 -0.34 -5.49 15.30
N PRO A 49 -1.34 -5.69 16.17
CA PRO A 49 -2.37 -6.71 15.97
C PRO A 49 -3.29 -6.40 14.77
N GLU A 50 -3.55 -5.13 14.47
CA GLU A 50 -4.36 -4.73 13.32
C GLU A 50 -3.69 -5.09 11.99
N ALA A 51 -2.39 -4.83 11.88
CA ALA A 51 -1.58 -5.22 10.72
C ALA A 51 -1.58 -6.74 10.54
N GLN A 52 -1.48 -7.49 11.64
CA GLN A 52 -1.52 -8.94 11.62
C GLN A 52 -2.88 -9.48 11.18
N ALA A 53 -3.96 -8.92 11.71
CA ALA A 53 -5.33 -9.30 11.36
C ALA A 53 -5.62 -9.04 9.88
N PHE A 54 -5.25 -7.85 9.38
CA PHE A 54 -5.34 -7.51 7.97
C PHE A 54 -4.58 -8.51 7.09
N TRP A 55 -3.32 -8.78 7.44
CA TRP A 55 -2.49 -9.69 6.65
C TRP A 55 -3.07 -11.11 6.65
N LYS A 56 -3.53 -11.60 7.79
CA LYS A 56 -4.18 -12.92 7.88
C LYS A 56 -5.43 -13.01 7.00
N ALA A 57 -6.21 -11.94 6.91
CA ALA A 57 -7.44 -11.90 6.12
C ALA A 57 -7.18 -11.80 4.61
N HIS A 58 -6.15 -11.05 4.20
CA HIS A 58 -5.99 -10.62 2.80
C HIS A 58 -4.65 -10.97 2.15
N ALA A 59 -3.79 -11.77 2.78
CA ALA A 59 -2.47 -12.10 2.23
C ALA A 59 -2.52 -12.63 0.78
N ASN A 60 -3.52 -13.47 0.47
CA ASN A 60 -3.70 -14.03 -0.88
C ASN A 60 -4.20 -12.99 -1.89
N ASP A 61 -4.95 -11.98 -1.42
CA ASP A 61 -5.54 -10.92 -2.23
C ASP A 61 -4.55 -9.78 -2.52
N MET A 62 -3.48 -9.67 -1.72
CA MET A 62 -2.40 -8.67 -1.82
C MET A 62 -1.44 -8.95 -3.00
N GLN A 63 -2.01 -9.21 -4.18
CA GLN A 63 -1.30 -9.38 -5.45
C GLN A 63 -0.96 -8.03 -6.08
N PRO A 64 -0.02 -7.97 -7.05
CA PRO A 64 0.25 -6.75 -7.79
C PRO A 64 -1.00 -6.10 -8.38
N GLY A 65 -1.13 -4.79 -8.17
CA GLY A 65 -2.28 -3.98 -8.55
C GLY A 65 -3.52 -4.16 -7.67
N ALA A 66 -3.45 -4.92 -6.56
CA ALA A 66 -4.46 -4.87 -5.51
C ALA A 66 -4.63 -3.43 -5.01
N ILE A 67 -5.86 -3.07 -4.66
CA ILE A 67 -6.20 -1.71 -4.26
C ILE A 67 -6.35 -1.69 -2.74
N VAL A 68 -5.79 -0.66 -2.10
CA VAL A 68 -6.00 -0.41 -0.68
C VAL A 68 -6.41 1.04 -0.46
N ASP A 69 -7.38 1.28 0.41
CA ASP A 69 -7.56 2.59 1.01
C ASP A 69 -6.59 2.70 2.19
N ALA A 70 -5.77 3.74 2.19
CA ALA A 70 -4.64 3.87 3.09
C ALA A 70 -4.68 5.19 3.85
N ARG A 71 -4.55 5.10 5.18
CA ARG A 71 -4.25 6.25 6.04
C ARG A 71 -2.83 6.13 6.55
N LEU A 72 -1.97 7.06 6.14
CA LEU A 72 -0.54 7.05 6.40
C LEU A 72 -0.11 8.25 7.25
N THR A 73 0.81 8.00 8.17
CA THR A 73 1.50 9.00 8.98
C THR A 73 3.00 8.92 8.79
N ARG A 74 3.74 9.89 9.33
CA ARG A 74 5.20 9.97 9.25
C ARG A 74 5.70 9.80 7.80
N VAL A 75 5.03 10.46 6.85
CA VAL A 75 5.45 10.43 5.45
C VAL A 75 6.70 11.31 5.29
N TYR A 76 7.76 10.76 4.71
CA TYR A 76 9.00 11.48 4.37
C TYR A 76 9.69 10.89 3.15
N GLN A 77 10.48 11.71 2.44
CA GLN A 77 11.28 11.26 1.31
C GLN A 77 12.49 10.48 1.79
N HIS A 78 12.73 9.33 1.15
CA HIS A 78 13.90 8.51 1.35
C HIS A 78 14.56 8.18 0.02
N THR A 79 15.85 8.50 -0.08
CA THR A 79 16.66 8.10 -1.21
C THR A 79 17.22 6.71 -0.92
N GLY A 80 16.73 5.69 -1.63
CA GLY A 80 17.20 4.32 -1.42
C GLY A 80 18.69 4.16 -1.71
N ALA A 81 19.33 3.19 -1.06
CA ALA A 81 20.77 2.90 -1.21
C ALA A 81 21.12 2.13 -2.50
N THR A 82 20.13 1.75 -3.32
CA THR A 82 20.34 1.03 -4.59
C THR A 82 20.94 1.94 -5.65
N HIS A 83 21.69 1.39 -6.62
CA HIS A 83 22.20 2.15 -7.77
C HIS A 83 21.44 1.77 -9.06
N PRO A 84 20.83 2.72 -9.79
CA PRO A 84 20.67 4.13 -9.42
C PRO A 84 19.71 4.32 -8.24
N PRO A 85 19.91 5.38 -7.42
CA PRO A 85 19.04 5.68 -6.28
C PRO A 85 17.63 5.97 -6.78
N ARG A 86 16.65 5.22 -6.28
CA ARG A 86 15.24 5.45 -6.57
C ARG A 86 14.62 6.19 -5.40
N PRO A 87 14.11 7.41 -5.59
CA PRO A 87 13.39 8.11 -4.54
C PRO A 87 12.10 7.34 -4.23
N GLU A 88 11.90 7.03 -2.96
CA GLU A 88 10.63 6.49 -2.43
C GLU A 88 10.17 7.35 -1.26
N LEU A 89 8.87 7.37 -1.01
CA LEU A 89 8.35 7.88 0.25
C LEU A 89 8.32 6.75 1.26
N ARG A 90 8.73 7.01 2.49
CA ARG A 90 8.53 6.09 3.60
C ARG A 90 7.39 6.60 4.47
N ALA A 91 6.59 5.69 4.98
CA ALA A 91 5.46 6.01 5.83
C ALA A 91 5.13 4.88 6.81
N THR A 92 4.40 5.25 7.86
CA THR A 92 3.77 4.30 8.78
C THR A 92 2.27 4.27 8.49
N ALA A 93 1.68 3.09 8.31
CA ALA A 93 0.24 2.98 8.21
C ALA A 93 -0.40 3.20 9.59
N VAL A 94 -1.45 4.01 9.60
CA VAL A 94 -2.42 4.09 10.69
C VAL A 94 -3.49 3.04 10.46
N SER A 95 -3.98 2.90 9.23
CA SER A 95 -4.94 1.88 8.83
C SER A 95 -4.82 1.57 7.34
N LEU A 96 -5.06 0.32 6.95
CA LEU A 96 -5.25 -0.09 5.57
C LEU A 96 -6.55 -0.89 5.44
N GLN A 97 -7.28 -0.66 4.36
CA GLN A 97 -8.45 -1.44 3.98
C GLN A 97 -8.26 -2.01 2.58
N TYR A 98 -8.45 -3.32 2.41
CA TYR A 98 -8.42 -3.93 1.09
C TYR A 98 -9.67 -3.54 0.33
N MET A 99 -9.49 -3.07 -0.91
CA MET A 99 -10.58 -2.78 -1.82
C MET A 99 -10.60 -3.86 -2.91
N PRO A 100 -11.64 -4.69 -2.98
CA PRO A 100 -11.75 -5.69 -4.04
C PRO A 100 -11.76 -5.00 -5.40
N LYS A 101 -11.03 -5.57 -6.37
CA LYS A 101 -11.07 -5.10 -7.75
C LYS A 101 -12.49 -5.26 -8.28
N ARG A 102 -13.11 -4.15 -8.70
CA ARG A 102 -14.37 -4.21 -9.44
C ARG A 102 -14.19 -5.07 -10.68
N THR A 103 -15.09 -6.02 -10.88
CA THR A 103 -15.16 -6.85 -12.08
C THR A 103 -15.41 -5.97 -13.32
N PRO A 104 -15.06 -6.45 -14.53
CA PRO A 104 -15.41 -5.73 -15.76
C PRO A 104 -16.89 -5.36 -15.87
N ALA A 105 -17.79 -6.24 -15.41
CA ALA A 105 -19.23 -6.00 -15.39
C ALA A 105 -19.63 -4.85 -14.45
N GLU A 106 -19.03 -4.78 -13.26
CA GLU A 106 -19.28 -3.71 -12.28
C GLU A 106 -18.70 -2.36 -12.73
N ARG A 107 -17.62 -2.37 -13.55
CA ARG A 107 -17.07 -1.15 -14.15
C ARG A 107 -17.99 -0.58 -15.23
N ALA A 108 -18.50 -1.42 -16.12
CA ALA A 108 -19.43 -0.99 -17.16
C ALA A 108 -20.76 -0.45 -16.61
N ALA A 109 -21.26 -1.04 -15.51
CA ALA A 109 -22.47 -0.57 -14.83
C ALA A 109 -22.30 0.82 -14.19
N ALA A 110 -21.10 1.15 -13.70
CA ALA A 110 -20.81 2.45 -13.11
C ALA A 110 -20.66 3.59 -14.14
N GLU A 111 -20.27 3.28 -15.38
CA GLU A 111 -20.12 4.26 -16.47
C GLU A 111 -21.44 4.59 -17.18
N THR A 112 -22.47 3.75 -17.04
CA THR A 112 -23.77 3.94 -17.70
C THR A 112 -24.71 4.89 -16.92
N HIS A 113 -24.36 5.25 -15.69
CA HIS A 113 -25.14 6.12 -14.80
C HIS A 113 -24.43 7.46 -14.48
N ALA A 114 -23.42 7.85 -15.26
CA ALA A 114 -22.72 9.12 -15.15
C ALA A 114 -23.15 10.11 -16.24
#